data_AF-A0A844WU50-F1
#
_entry.id   AF-A0A844WU50-F1
#
_cell.length_a   1.000
_cell.length_b   1.000
_cell.length_c   1.000
_cell.angle_alpha   90.00
_cell.angle_beta   90.00
_cell.angle_gamma   90.00
#
_symmetry.space_group_name_H-M   'P 1'
#
loop_
_entity.id
_entity.type
_entity.pdbx_description
1 polymer ?
#
loop_
_entity_poly.entity_id
_entity_poly.type
_entity_poly.pdbx_seq_one_letter_code
_entity_poly.pdbx_strand_id
1 'polypeptide(L)'
;MITNIEIKVPFYCYNQIQIDLDEFIKSNELFNEIRSRVDGWENGKVKGSCVKSNNEINYENAYNLVIRGFLAVDDEAKFEAYLSSVGKAKDSPEAKGFETLRREISRFPADYKESPSKKLTKAQFENYAKMEALEKQVTAWEKTKEKIKKMLWWEDVAKGLAKLNQQNDTQPENGEATNATTATTTATDTTPPATLSADGKAWFIHPVAMMDYFTRVGIVTYHIYHDGKIEKHIPQKILTGYEQKYKYVYHDKNKKIHELGIFTVHVTKAMARGNIPQAHNVELINVKEFEKGYISSDGSVKAKFATFNSDSHRWYINPDCFAGLLGAMLELNADYLGFNGFSTHDAKSVQSKSHINGVAGDLRYISENQNGERTELTDSFFDFKKQEEFNTALYKFGWARTSLMYSEYFTYKKHANTLLKHTRHMRKDPPNGYRHHHHLHICSFDFNLIINVQD
;
A
#
# COMPACT_ATOMS: atom_id res chain seq x y z
N MET A 1 -49.10 10.87 27.25
CA MET A 1 -49.34 9.82 26.24
C MET A 1 -48.27 9.97 25.17
N ILE A 2 -47.22 9.16 25.24
CA ILE A 2 -46.14 9.17 24.25
C ILE A 2 -46.69 8.39 23.05
N THR A 3 -46.96 9.09 21.96
CA THR A 3 -47.40 8.49 20.71
C THR A 3 -46.30 7.59 20.15
N ASN A 4 -46.67 6.34 19.88
CA ASN A 4 -45.85 5.36 19.18
C ASN A 4 -45.29 5.97 17.89
N ILE A 5 -43.99 6.22 17.85
CA ILE A 5 -43.26 6.39 16.59
C ILE A 5 -43.19 5.00 15.98
N GLU A 6 -44.20 4.66 15.18
CA GLU A 6 -44.21 3.46 14.37
C GLU A 6 -43.24 3.70 13.21
N ILE A 7 -42.04 3.09 13.29
CA ILE A 7 -41.08 3.09 12.19
C ILE A 7 -41.64 2.19 11.10
N LYS A 8 -42.49 2.74 10.22
CA LYS A 8 -42.92 2.04 9.02
C LYS A 8 -41.79 2.11 8.00
N VAL A 9 -41.05 1.00 7.90
CA VAL A 9 -40.09 0.74 6.84
C VAL A 9 -40.88 0.48 5.55
N PRO A 10 -40.72 1.27 4.48
CA PRO A 10 -41.25 0.91 3.18
C PRO A 10 -40.52 -0.34 2.67
N PHE A 11 -41.25 -1.43 2.42
CA PHE A 11 -40.69 -2.59 1.73
C PHE A 11 -40.31 -2.20 0.30
N TYR A 12 -39.02 -1.97 0.05
CA TYR A 12 -38.47 -1.95 -1.31
C TYR A 12 -37.35 -3.00 -1.40
N CYS A 13 -37.73 -4.14 -1.98
CA CYS A 13 -36.95 -5.32 -2.37
C CYS A 13 -35.48 -5.36 -1.95
N TYR A 14 -35.26 -5.92 -0.76
CA TYR A 14 -34.12 -6.77 -0.48
C TYR A 14 -34.39 -8.14 -1.13
N ASN A 15 -33.55 -8.57 -2.07
CA ASN A 15 -33.36 -10.01 -2.31
C ASN A 15 -31.96 -10.33 -2.87
N GLN A 16 -31.17 -10.95 -1.98
CA GLN A 16 -30.25 -12.08 -2.18
C GLN A 16 -29.36 -12.11 -3.42
N ILE A 17 -28.07 -11.84 -3.20
CA ILE A 17 -26.98 -12.74 -3.62
C ILE A 17 -25.94 -12.76 -2.48
N GLN A 18 -26.11 -13.67 -1.52
CA GLN A 18 -24.98 -14.13 -0.71
C GLN A 18 -24.38 -15.33 -1.43
N ILE A 19 -23.41 -15.09 -2.30
CA ILE A 19 -22.63 -16.16 -2.94
C ILE A 19 -21.15 -15.80 -2.74
N ASP A 20 -20.37 -16.79 -2.34
CA ASP A 20 -18.93 -16.68 -2.19
C ASP A 20 -18.29 -16.41 -3.57
N LEU A 21 -17.21 -15.63 -3.62
CA LEU A 21 -16.53 -15.30 -4.88
C LEU A 21 -16.04 -16.57 -5.59
N ASP A 22 -15.69 -17.60 -4.83
CA ASP A 22 -15.27 -18.91 -5.34
C ASP A 22 -16.42 -19.73 -5.94
N GLU A 23 -17.67 -19.45 -5.57
CA GLU A 23 -18.87 -20.14 -6.03
C GLU A 23 -19.43 -19.47 -7.30
N PHE A 24 -19.33 -18.13 -7.38
CA PHE A 24 -19.66 -17.34 -8.58
C PHE A 24 -18.78 -17.70 -9.80
N ILE A 25 -17.50 -18.02 -9.57
CA ILE A 25 -16.54 -18.34 -10.65
C ILE A 25 -16.77 -19.75 -11.23
N LYS A 26 -17.48 -20.64 -10.52
CA LYS A 26 -17.59 -22.06 -10.88
C LYS A 26 -18.88 -22.45 -11.62
N SER A 27 -19.90 -21.59 -11.65
CA SER A 27 -21.18 -21.89 -12.30
C SER A 27 -21.38 -21.08 -13.59
N ASN A 28 -21.21 -21.73 -14.73
CA ASN A 28 -21.49 -21.15 -16.06
C ASN A 28 -22.99 -20.85 -16.28
N GLU A 29 -23.88 -21.49 -15.53
CA GLU A 29 -25.33 -21.25 -15.62
C GLU A 29 -25.73 -19.93 -14.94
N LEU A 30 -25.14 -19.61 -13.78
CA LEU A 30 -25.44 -18.39 -13.04
C LEU A 30 -24.94 -17.12 -13.76
N PHE A 31 -23.82 -17.23 -14.48
CA PHE A 31 -23.28 -16.17 -15.34
C PHE A 31 -24.20 -15.85 -16.53
N ASN A 32 -24.99 -16.83 -16.99
CA ASN A 32 -25.90 -16.67 -18.12
C ASN A 32 -27.29 -16.12 -17.72
N GLU A 33 -27.71 -16.28 -16.46
CA GLU A 33 -28.96 -15.70 -15.93
C GLU A 33 -28.87 -14.16 -15.72
N ILE A 34 -27.66 -13.62 -15.53
CA ILE A 34 -27.39 -12.19 -15.29
C ILE A 34 -26.99 -11.46 -16.61
N ARG A 35 -27.58 -11.84 -17.75
CA ARG A 35 -27.39 -11.13 -19.04
C ARG A 35 -28.43 -10.02 -19.26
N SER A 36 -27.97 -8.88 -19.76
CA SER A 36 -28.84 -7.83 -20.33
C SER A 36 -29.49 -8.30 -21.65
N ARG A 37 -30.82 -8.25 -21.76
CA ARG A 37 -31.55 -8.24 -23.05
C ARG A 37 -31.72 -6.81 -23.55
N VAL A 38 -31.50 -6.57 -24.84
CA VAL A 38 -31.84 -5.31 -25.54
C VAL A 38 -32.86 -5.67 -26.62
N ASP A 39 -34.07 -5.08 -26.54
CA ASP A 39 -35.23 -5.46 -27.38
C ASP A 39 -35.42 -4.53 -28.60
N GLY A 40 -34.36 -3.87 -29.08
CA GLY A 40 -34.36 -3.14 -30.36
C GLY A 40 -34.49 -1.61 -30.29
N TRP A 41 -34.62 -0.99 -31.46
CA TRP A 41 -34.56 0.45 -31.74
C TRP A 41 -35.89 0.97 -32.31
N GLU A 42 -36.43 2.06 -31.77
CA GLU A 42 -37.59 2.76 -32.35
C GLU A 42 -37.45 4.28 -32.13
N ASN A 43 -37.76 5.07 -33.16
CA ASN A 43 -37.77 6.55 -33.12
C ASN A 43 -36.48 7.20 -32.58
N GLY A 44 -35.32 6.70 -33.00
CA GLY A 44 -34.03 7.27 -32.63
C GLY A 44 -33.67 7.14 -31.15
N LYS A 45 -34.32 6.24 -30.40
CA LYS A 45 -33.95 5.88 -29.02
C LYS A 45 -33.88 4.36 -28.86
N VAL A 46 -32.84 3.90 -28.15
CA VAL A 46 -32.66 2.49 -27.74
C VAL A 46 -33.72 2.14 -26.70
N LYS A 47 -34.46 1.04 -26.90
CA LYS A 47 -35.32 0.45 -25.87
C LYS A 47 -34.55 -0.70 -25.22
N GLY A 48 -33.99 -0.44 -24.04
CA GLY A 48 -33.39 -1.44 -23.16
C GLY A 48 -33.92 -1.25 -21.74
N SER A 49 -34.30 -2.33 -21.07
CA SER A 49 -34.68 -2.28 -19.66
C SER A 49 -33.48 -1.79 -18.84
N CYS A 50 -33.68 -0.63 -18.22
CA CYS A 50 -32.68 0.09 -17.44
C CYS A 50 -31.96 -0.81 -16.43
N VAL A 51 -30.67 -1.02 -16.63
CA VAL A 51 -29.78 -1.13 -15.47
C VAL A 51 -29.79 0.25 -14.84
N LYS A 52 -30.59 0.38 -13.79
CA LYS A 52 -30.81 1.58 -12.97
C LYS A 52 -29.46 2.18 -12.51
N SER A 53 -28.84 3.01 -13.33
CA SER A 53 -28.03 4.13 -12.85
C SER A 53 -28.94 5.27 -12.41
N ASN A 54 -29.87 4.98 -11.50
CA ASN A 54 -30.40 6.03 -10.64
C ASN A 54 -29.53 6.00 -9.37
N ASN A 55 -28.37 6.66 -9.44
CA ASN A 55 -27.78 7.24 -8.24
C ASN A 55 -28.65 8.44 -7.83
N GLU A 56 -29.90 8.18 -7.43
CA GLU A 56 -30.43 8.91 -6.29
C GLU A 56 -29.65 8.37 -5.10
N ILE A 57 -28.99 9.27 -4.37
CA ILE A 57 -28.49 8.98 -3.02
C ILE A 57 -29.65 8.34 -2.29
N ASN A 58 -29.60 7.02 -2.08
CA ASN A 58 -30.68 6.31 -1.42
C ASN A 58 -30.83 6.95 -0.03
N TYR A 59 -31.92 7.71 0.15
CA TYR A 59 -32.15 8.60 1.30
C TYR A 59 -31.95 7.87 2.63
N GLU A 60 -32.22 6.57 2.65
CA GLU A 60 -32.05 5.68 3.81
C GLU A 60 -30.58 5.55 4.28
N ASN A 61 -29.60 5.64 3.38
CA ASN A 61 -28.18 5.52 3.74
C ASN A 61 -27.54 6.86 4.14
N ALA A 62 -27.95 7.96 3.51
CA ALA A 62 -27.62 9.30 3.97
C ALA A 62 -28.24 9.59 5.35
N TYR A 63 -29.49 9.17 5.55
CA TYR A 63 -30.18 9.15 6.83
C TYR A 63 -29.35 8.43 7.90
N ASN A 64 -28.95 7.18 7.67
CA ASN A 64 -28.23 6.40 8.69
C ASN A 64 -26.86 7.00 9.08
N LEU A 65 -26.12 7.59 8.14
CA LEU A 65 -24.84 8.27 8.40
C LEU A 65 -25.01 9.57 9.17
N VAL A 66 -25.96 10.40 8.74
CA VAL A 66 -26.23 11.69 9.36
C VAL A 66 -26.81 11.50 10.76
N ILE A 67 -27.73 10.56 10.93
CA ILE A 67 -28.32 10.25 12.24
C ILE A 67 -27.25 9.65 13.18
N ARG A 68 -26.36 8.76 12.71
CA ARG A 68 -25.24 8.30 13.54
C ARG A 68 -24.31 9.45 13.93
N GLY A 69 -23.94 10.31 12.98
CA GLY A 69 -23.09 11.48 13.24
C GLY A 69 -23.71 12.44 14.25
N PHE A 70 -24.98 12.78 14.07
CA PHE A 70 -25.71 13.63 15.01
C PHE A 70 -25.80 13.00 16.41
N LEU A 71 -26.19 11.74 16.51
CA LEU A 71 -26.39 11.05 17.78
C LEU A 71 -25.08 10.80 18.55
N ALA A 72 -23.94 10.64 17.86
CA ALA A 72 -22.66 10.31 18.49
C ALA A 72 -21.69 11.50 18.66
N VAL A 73 -21.66 12.44 17.71
CA VAL A 73 -20.63 13.49 17.62
C VAL A 73 -21.18 14.91 17.48
N ASP A 74 -22.47 15.12 17.73
CA ASP A 74 -23.09 16.46 17.73
C ASP A 74 -22.93 17.25 16.42
N ASP A 75 -23.00 16.54 15.29
CA ASP A 75 -22.86 17.18 13.99
C ASP A 75 -24.18 17.84 13.55
N GLU A 76 -24.55 18.94 14.21
CA GLU A 76 -25.79 19.70 13.94
C GLU A 76 -25.91 20.13 12.48
N ALA A 77 -24.80 20.53 11.86
CA ALA A 77 -24.77 20.97 10.47
C ALA A 77 -25.20 19.86 9.49
N LYS A 78 -24.73 18.62 9.72
CA LYS A 78 -25.18 17.47 8.91
C LYS A 78 -26.63 17.13 9.18
N PHE A 79 -27.08 17.19 10.44
CA PHE A 79 -28.46 16.91 10.80
C PHE A 79 -29.44 17.90 10.16
N GLU A 80 -29.12 19.20 10.16
CA GLU A 80 -29.89 20.23 9.48
C GLU A 80 -29.92 20.05 7.97
N ALA A 81 -28.78 19.71 7.35
CA ALA A 81 -28.71 19.41 5.93
C ALA A 81 -29.60 18.21 5.57
N TYR A 82 -29.64 17.18 6.42
CA TYR A 82 -30.54 16.04 6.25
C TYR A 82 -32.01 16.45 6.36
N LEU A 83 -32.40 17.15 7.42
CA LEU A 83 -33.78 17.61 7.61
C LEU A 83 -34.26 18.45 6.41
N SER A 84 -33.41 19.36 5.93
CA SER A 84 -33.67 20.15 4.73
C SER A 84 -33.89 19.27 3.49
N SER A 85 -33.05 18.24 3.30
CA SER A 85 -33.19 17.31 2.16
C SER A 85 -34.49 16.51 2.18
N VAL A 86 -35.00 16.13 3.36
CA VAL A 86 -36.28 15.40 3.49
C VAL A 86 -37.49 16.32 3.66
N GLY A 87 -37.32 17.63 3.46
CA GLY A 87 -38.40 18.62 3.56
C GLY A 87 -38.97 18.79 4.98
N LYS A 88 -38.14 18.59 6.02
CA LYS A 88 -38.51 18.73 7.43
C LYS A 88 -37.81 19.95 8.04
N ALA A 89 -38.50 20.65 8.93
CA ALA A 89 -37.96 21.79 9.66
C ALA A 89 -37.31 21.34 11.00
N LYS A 90 -36.43 22.17 11.57
CA LYS A 90 -35.71 21.88 12.83
C LYS A 90 -36.65 21.69 14.03
N ASP A 91 -37.84 22.27 13.97
CA ASP A 91 -38.85 22.18 15.03
C ASP A 91 -39.87 21.04 14.81
N SER A 92 -39.68 20.20 13.78
CA SER A 92 -40.60 19.09 13.49
C SER A 92 -40.64 18.08 14.64
N PRO A 93 -41.76 17.34 14.80
CA PRO A 93 -41.87 16.28 15.81
C PRO A 93 -40.75 15.23 15.72
N GLU A 94 -40.32 14.92 14.50
CA GLU A 94 -39.24 13.97 14.23
C GLU A 94 -37.87 14.51 14.67
N ALA A 95 -37.57 15.79 14.40
CA ALA A 95 -36.34 16.43 14.83
C ALA A 95 -36.23 16.47 16.37
N LYS A 96 -37.33 16.85 17.04
CA LYS A 96 -37.44 16.83 18.52
C LYS A 96 -37.29 15.41 19.09
N GLY A 97 -37.78 14.39 18.38
CA GLY A 97 -37.59 12.99 18.73
C GLY A 97 -36.12 12.58 18.72
N PHE A 98 -35.35 12.99 17.70
CA PHE A 98 -33.91 12.70 17.62
C PHE A 98 -33.10 13.45 18.68
N GLU A 99 -33.40 14.72 18.95
CA GLU A 99 -32.75 15.49 20.03
C GLU A 99 -33.00 14.85 21.41
N THR A 100 -34.22 14.36 21.64
CA THR A 100 -34.57 13.66 22.87
C THR A 100 -33.77 12.37 23.01
N LEU A 101 -33.74 11.52 21.97
CA LEU A 101 -32.97 10.28 21.95
C LEU A 101 -31.48 10.51 22.18
N ARG A 102 -30.93 11.55 21.55
CA ARG A 102 -29.53 11.95 21.72
C ARG A 102 -29.19 12.32 23.15
N ARG A 103 -30.05 13.14 23.78
CA ARG A 103 -29.90 13.56 25.18
C ARG A 103 -30.07 12.40 26.16
N GLU A 104 -30.83 11.38 25.79
CA GLU A 104 -30.93 10.13 26.56
C GLU A 104 -29.65 9.29 26.45
N ILE A 105 -29.10 9.13 25.25
CA ILE A 105 -27.86 8.40 24.99
C ILE A 105 -26.67 9.07 25.70
N SER A 106 -26.59 10.41 25.68
CA SER A 106 -25.50 11.15 26.33
C SER A 106 -25.48 10.99 27.86
N ARG A 107 -26.53 10.42 28.45
CA ARG A 107 -26.66 10.14 29.89
C ARG A 107 -26.39 8.69 30.24
N PHE A 108 -25.99 7.86 29.27
CA PHE A 108 -25.63 6.48 29.56
C PHE A 108 -24.36 6.42 30.44
N PRO A 109 -24.24 5.41 31.33
CA PRO A 109 -23.01 5.19 32.09
C PRO A 109 -21.81 5.03 31.16
N ALA A 110 -20.63 5.56 31.50
CA ALA A 110 -19.47 5.56 30.60
C ALA A 110 -19.00 4.16 30.13
N ASP A 111 -19.29 3.14 30.92
CA ASP A 111 -18.88 1.74 30.75
C ASP A 111 -20.02 0.83 30.24
N TYR A 112 -21.12 1.42 29.76
CA TYR A 112 -22.32 0.69 29.32
C TYR A 112 -22.05 -0.34 28.22
N LYS A 113 -21.05 -0.08 27.36
CA LYS A 113 -20.71 -0.93 26.21
C LYS A 113 -20.16 -2.31 26.59
N GLU A 114 -19.61 -2.47 27.79
CA GLU A 114 -19.01 -3.74 28.25
C GLU A 114 -20.06 -4.80 28.61
N SER A 115 -21.24 -4.37 29.06
CA SER A 115 -22.36 -5.27 29.42
C SER A 115 -23.70 -4.51 29.39
N PRO A 116 -24.19 -4.14 28.19
CA PRO A 116 -25.31 -3.22 28.05
C PRO A 116 -26.60 -3.72 28.70
N SER A 117 -26.88 -5.03 28.66
CA SER A 117 -28.07 -5.64 29.25
C SER A 117 -28.10 -5.65 30.78
N LYS A 118 -26.94 -5.49 31.43
CA LYS A 118 -26.82 -5.42 32.90
C LYS A 118 -26.72 -3.99 33.41
N LYS A 119 -26.16 -3.09 32.59
CA LYS A 119 -25.82 -1.70 32.99
C LYS A 119 -26.84 -0.66 32.53
N LEU A 120 -27.70 -0.98 31.57
CA LEU A 120 -28.76 -0.09 31.10
C LEU A 120 -30.11 -0.52 31.67
N THR A 121 -30.97 0.45 31.98
CA THR A 121 -32.39 0.16 32.22
C THR A 121 -33.03 -0.36 30.93
N LYS A 122 -34.19 -1.03 31.05
CA LYS A 122 -34.91 -1.59 29.89
C LYS A 122 -35.11 -0.57 28.75
N ALA A 123 -35.53 0.65 29.08
CA ALA A 123 -35.72 1.72 28.11
C ALA A 123 -34.40 2.20 27.46
N GLN A 124 -33.32 2.31 28.25
CA GLN A 124 -32.00 2.67 27.73
C GLN A 124 -31.42 1.57 26.82
N PHE A 125 -31.65 0.30 27.17
CA PHE A 125 -31.23 -0.84 26.37
C PHE A 125 -31.95 -0.90 25.02
N GLU A 126 -33.24 -0.57 24.97
CA GLU A 126 -33.99 -0.45 23.72
C GLU A 126 -33.44 0.66 22.81
N ASN A 127 -33.07 1.81 23.38
CA ASN A 127 -32.42 2.90 22.63
C ASN A 127 -31.02 2.52 22.16
N TYR A 128 -30.25 1.80 22.99
CA TYR A 128 -28.95 1.25 22.60
C TYR A 128 -29.06 0.26 21.44
N ALA A 129 -30.02 -0.66 21.48
CA ALA A 129 -30.24 -1.63 20.42
C ALA A 129 -30.61 -0.97 19.07
N LYS A 130 -31.39 0.11 19.10
CA LYS A 130 -31.69 0.92 17.91
C LYS A 130 -30.42 1.55 17.31
N MET A 131 -29.52 2.07 18.14
CA MET A 131 -28.22 2.60 17.70
C MET A 131 -27.32 1.53 17.10
N GLU A 132 -27.22 0.35 17.73
CA GLU A 132 -26.38 -0.74 17.22
C GLU A 132 -26.87 -1.26 15.86
N ALA A 133 -28.19 -1.36 15.67
CA ALA A 133 -28.79 -1.72 14.39
C ALA A 133 -28.43 -0.70 13.30
N LEU A 134 -28.46 0.60 13.63
CA LEU A 134 -28.07 1.68 12.73
C LEU A 134 -26.58 1.56 12.32
N GLU A 135 -25.68 1.29 13.27
CA GLU A 135 -24.24 1.14 12.98
C GLU A 135 -23.95 -0.06 12.06
N LYS A 136 -24.67 -1.18 12.24
CA LYS A 136 -24.55 -2.35 11.35
C LYS A 136 -24.98 -2.01 9.93
N GLN A 137 -26.07 -1.25 9.76
CA GLN A 137 -26.56 -0.81 8.45
C GLN A 137 -25.56 0.13 7.77
N VAL A 138 -25.02 1.13 8.49
CA VAL A 138 -23.98 2.04 7.96
C VAL A 138 -22.73 1.27 7.51
N THR A 139 -22.28 0.30 8.31
CA THR A 139 -21.09 -0.51 7.99
C THR A 139 -21.31 -1.37 6.74
N ALA A 140 -22.49 -1.97 6.58
CA ALA A 140 -22.84 -2.72 5.39
C ALA A 140 -22.90 -1.82 4.13
N TRP A 141 -23.40 -0.59 4.29
CA TRP A 141 -23.43 0.39 3.22
C TRP A 141 -22.03 0.82 2.77
N GLU A 142 -21.12 1.17 3.68
CA GLU A 142 -19.74 1.56 3.31
C GLU A 142 -19.01 0.43 2.56
N LYS A 143 -19.19 -0.83 2.98
CA LYS A 143 -18.67 -2.00 2.25
C LYS A 143 -19.24 -2.10 0.84
N THR A 144 -20.53 -1.81 0.67
CA THR A 144 -21.22 -1.86 -0.63
C THR A 144 -20.78 -0.72 -1.53
N LYS A 145 -20.60 0.49 -0.98
CA LYS A 145 -20.04 1.65 -1.68
C LYS A 145 -18.64 1.37 -2.21
N GLU A 146 -17.78 0.73 -1.41
CA GLU A 146 -16.45 0.32 -1.86
C GLU A 146 -16.50 -0.73 -2.98
N LYS A 147 -17.46 -1.65 -2.95
CA LYS A 147 -17.70 -2.58 -4.08
C LYS A 147 -18.15 -1.82 -5.34
N ILE A 148 -19.08 -0.88 -5.22
CA ILE A 148 -19.58 -0.09 -6.35
C ILE A 148 -18.50 0.79 -6.95
N LYS A 149 -17.64 1.43 -6.14
CA LYS A 149 -16.49 2.19 -6.64
C LYS A 149 -15.56 1.33 -7.50
N LYS A 150 -15.32 0.08 -7.09
CA LYS A 150 -14.54 -0.88 -7.87
C LYS A 150 -15.22 -1.24 -9.20
N MET A 151 -16.56 -1.30 -9.24
CA MET A 151 -17.32 -1.56 -10.47
C MET A 151 -17.39 -0.34 -11.41
N LEU A 152 -17.57 0.86 -10.88
CA LEU A 152 -17.53 2.10 -11.68
C LEU A 152 -16.15 2.32 -12.29
N TRP A 153 -15.09 2.01 -11.53
CA TRP A 153 -13.73 1.97 -12.06
C TRP A 153 -13.60 1.02 -13.25
N TRP A 154 -14.24 -0.16 -13.21
CA TRP A 154 -14.28 -1.08 -14.35
C TRP A 154 -15.00 -0.52 -15.58
N GLU A 155 -16.04 0.30 -15.39
CA GLU A 155 -16.75 0.96 -16.49
C GLU A 155 -15.87 2.00 -17.21
N ASP A 156 -15.10 2.78 -16.44
CA ASP A 156 -14.15 3.76 -16.99
C ASP A 156 -13.00 3.05 -17.74
N VAL A 157 -12.53 1.91 -17.23
CA VAL A 157 -11.57 1.03 -17.92
C VAL A 157 -12.13 0.56 -19.26
N ALA A 158 -13.37 0.06 -19.30
CA ALA A 158 -14.01 -0.40 -20.53
C ALA A 158 -14.19 0.73 -21.56
N LYS A 159 -14.59 1.93 -21.11
CA LYS A 159 -14.74 3.12 -21.98
C LYS A 159 -13.40 3.63 -22.51
N GLY A 160 -12.34 3.59 -21.71
CA GLY A 160 -10.99 3.93 -22.13
C GLY A 160 -10.48 3.01 -23.24
N LEU A 161 -10.70 1.71 -23.09
CA LEU A 161 -10.33 0.69 -24.08
C LEU A 161 -11.11 0.86 -25.39
N ALA A 162 -12.40 1.20 -25.34
CA ALA A 162 -13.21 1.45 -26.53
C ALA A 162 -12.71 2.66 -27.35
N LYS A 163 -12.19 3.71 -26.70
CA LYS A 163 -11.60 4.87 -27.40
C LYS A 163 -10.28 4.56 -28.09
N LEU A 164 -9.48 3.67 -27.52
CA LEU A 164 -8.18 3.28 -28.10
C LEU A 164 -8.37 2.50 -29.42
N ASN A 165 -9.39 1.65 -29.48
CA ASN A 165 -9.70 0.87 -30.69
C ASN A 165 -10.29 1.72 -31.82
N GLN A 166 -10.98 2.83 -31.51
CA GLN A 166 -11.50 3.76 -32.53
C GLN A 166 -10.39 4.56 -33.25
N GLN A 167 -9.21 4.73 -32.65
CA GLN A 167 -8.09 5.43 -33.30
C GLN A 167 -7.36 4.57 -34.35
N ASN A 168 -7.52 3.25 -34.31
CA ASN A 168 -6.88 2.32 -35.25
C ASN A 168 -7.73 1.98 -36.49
N ASP A 169 -8.99 2.44 -36.56
CA ASP A 169 -9.93 2.17 -37.67
C ASP A 169 -10.01 3.32 -38.70
N THR A 170 -8.98 4.17 -38.83
CA THR A 170 -8.96 5.14 -39.93
C THR A 170 -8.50 4.44 -41.22
N GLN A 171 -9.48 4.07 -42.04
CA GLN A 171 -9.34 3.43 -43.34
C GLN A 171 -8.49 4.28 -44.31
N PRO A 172 -7.52 3.72 -45.06
CA PRO A 172 -6.98 4.39 -46.24
C PRO A 172 -7.96 4.26 -47.42
N GLU A 173 -8.27 5.38 -48.06
CA GLU A 173 -9.04 5.42 -49.31
C GLU A 173 -8.24 4.85 -50.49
N ASN A 174 -8.97 4.15 -51.37
CA ASN A 174 -8.50 3.35 -52.50
C ASN A 174 -7.69 4.11 -53.57
N GLY A 175 -6.76 3.42 -54.24
CA GLY A 175 -6.36 3.78 -55.61
C GLY A 175 -5.06 3.17 -56.14
N GLU A 176 -5.19 2.09 -56.91
CA GLU A 176 -4.38 1.73 -58.09
C GLU A 176 -3.06 0.94 -57.94
N ALA A 177 -2.94 -0.07 -58.81
CA ALA A 177 -1.96 -1.15 -58.81
C ALA A 177 -0.67 -0.80 -59.59
N THR A 178 0.48 -1.29 -59.13
CA THR A 178 1.54 -1.88 -59.98
C THR A 178 2.63 -2.58 -59.15
N ASN A 179 3.31 -3.53 -59.80
CA ASN A 179 4.08 -4.66 -59.28
C ASN A 179 5.45 -4.35 -58.64
N ALA A 180 5.81 -5.16 -57.62
CA ALA A 180 7.12 -5.78 -57.28
C ALA A 180 8.36 -4.85 -57.09
N THR A 181 9.27 -4.98 -56.11
CA THR A 181 9.67 -6.12 -55.24
C THR A 181 10.49 -5.59 -54.04
N THR A 182 10.30 -6.24 -52.89
CA THR A 182 11.24 -6.48 -51.76
C THR A 182 11.83 -5.33 -50.93
N ALA A 183 11.35 -5.22 -49.69
CA ALA A 183 12.19 -5.37 -48.49
C ALA A 183 11.34 -5.89 -47.32
N THR A 184 11.66 -7.09 -46.86
CA THR A 184 10.94 -7.88 -45.86
C THR A 184 11.27 -7.38 -44.45
N THR A 185 10.29 -6.82 -43.74
CA THR A 185 10.26 -6.86 -42.26
C THR A 185 9.16 -7.81 -41.86
N THR A 186 9.59 -8.95 -41.33
CA THR A 186 8.75 -10.05 -40.87
C THR A 186 7.76 -9.56 -39.83
N ALA A 187 6.47 -9.71 -40.15
CA ALA A 187 5.39 -9.65 -39.17
C ALA A 187 5.61 -10.76 -38.13
N THR A 188 5.77 -10.39 -36.87
CA THR A 188 5.46 -11.28 -35.75
C THR A 188 4.03 -11.01 -35.33
N ASP A 189 3.22 -12.07 -35.40
CA ASP A 189 1.80 -12.16 -35.03
C ASP A 189 1.42 -11.28 -33.83
N THR A 190 0.87 -10.10 -34.10
CA THR A 190 0.13 -9.31 -33.11
C THR A 190 -1.32 -9.75 -33.14
N THR A 191 -1.67 -10.73 -32.32
CA THR A 191 -3.06 -10.89 -31.86
C THR A 191 -3.51 -9.57 -31.23
N PRO A 192 -4.68 -9.02 -31.59
CA PRO A 192 -5.18 -7.77 -31.00
C PRO A 192 -5.25 -7.87 -29.46
N PRO A 193 -4.93 -6.80 -28.70
CA PRO A 193 -4.94 -6.82 -27.23
C PRO A 193 -6.30 -7.20 -26.62
N ALA A 194 -7.37 -6.99 -27.40
CA ALA A 194 -8.72 -7.48 -27.17
C ALA A 194 -9.47 -7.51 -28.52
N THR A 195 -10.43 -8.40 -28.67
CA THR A 195 -11.38 -8.38 -29.80
C THR A 195 -12.74 -7.91 -29.29
N LEU A 196 -13.25 -6.83 -29.88
CA LEU A 196 -14.62 -6.35 -29.62
C LEU A 196 -15.58 -7.02 -30.59
N SER A 197 -16.79 -7.38 -30.13
CA SER A 197 -17.89 -7.68 -31.04
C SER A 197 -18.44 -6.40 -31.68
N ALA A 198 -19.18 -6.53 -32.77
CA ALA A 198 -19.75 -5.40 -33.53
C ALA A 198 -20.68 -4.48 -32.70
N ASP A 199 -21.11 -4.92 -31.52
CA ASP A 199 -21.90 -4.14 -30.55
C ASP A 199 -21.05 -3.51 -29.42
N GLY A 200 -19.72 -3.48 -29.56
CA GLY A 200 -18.80 -2.80 -28.65
C GLY A 200 -18.51 -3.55 -27.34
N LYS A 201 -18.80 -4.84 -27.26
CA LYS A 201 -18.50 -5.66 -26.07
C LYS A 201 -17.15 -6.37 -26.23
N ALA A 202 -16.31 -6.28 -25.21
CA ALA A 202 -15.09 -7.08 -25.12
C ALA A 202 -15.44 -8.50 -24.67
N TRP A 203 -15.17 -9.49 -25.52
CA TRP A 203 -15.39 -10.90 -25.18
C TRP A 203 -14.07 -11.66 -24.95
N PHE A 204 -12.94 -10.98 -25.19
CA PHE A 204 -11.60 -11.48 -24.87
C PHE A 204 -10.68 -10.29 -24.55
N ILE A 205 -10.17 -10.22 -23.33
CA ILE A 205 -9.06 -9.32 -22.94
C ILE A 205 -7.86 -10.23 -22.74
N HIS A 206 -6.78 -10.00 -23.49
CA HIS A 206 -5.60 -10.82 -23.35
C HIS A 206 -5.02 -10.64 -21.92
N PRO A 207 -4.73 -11.71 -21.17
CA PRO A 207 -4.27 -11.62 -19.77
C PRO A 207 -3.03 -10.73 -19.59
N VAL A 208 -2.16 -10.65 -20.61
CA VAL A 208 -0.97 -9.77 -20.62
C VAL A 208 -1.35 -8.30 -20.70
N ALA A 209 -2.38 -7.92 -21.46
CA ALA A 209 -2.84 -6.53 -21.56
C ALA A 209 -3.54 -6.07 -20.27
N MET A 210 -4.27 -6.98 -19.62
CA MET A 210 -4.85 -6.74 -18.30
C MET A 210 -3.73 -6.54 -17.26
N MET A 211 -2.72 -7.41 -17.24
CA MET A 211 -1.59 -7.23 -16.32
C MET A 211 -0.78 -5.96 -16.59
N ASP A 212 -0.55 -5.56 -17.84
CA ASP A 212 0.17 -4.31 -18.15
C ASP A 212 -0.57 -3.05 -17.66
N TYR A 213 -1.90 -3.11 -17.58
CA TYR A 213 -2.74 -2.03 -17.04
C TYR A 213 -2.79 -2.03 -15.50
N PHE A 214 -2.72 -3.21 -14.86
CA PHE A 214 -2.67 -3.35 -13.39
C PHE A 214 -1.26 -3.17 -12.80
N THR A 215 -0.19 -3.36 -13.58
CA THR A 215 1.19 -3.10 -13.15
C THR A 215 1.54 -1.62 -13.13
N ARG A 216 0.85 -0.77 -13.90
CA ARG A 216 0.94 0.69 -13.84
C ARG A 216 0.09 1.28 -12.72
N VAL A 217 0.28 0.78 -11.49
CA VAL A 217 -0.20 1.50 -10.31
C VAL A 217 0.48 2.87 -10.35
N GLY A 218 -0.28 3.96 -10.29
CA GLY A 218 0.26 5.32 -10.24
C GLY A 218 1.02 5.60 -8.94
N ILE A 219 1.95 4.75 -8.57
CA ILE A 219 2.83 4.84 -7.41
C ILE A 219 4.25 4.50 -7.87
N VAL A 220 5.22 5.26 -7.39
CA VAL A 220 6.63 4.91 -7.61
C VAL A 220 6.90 3.56 -6.97
N THR A 221 7.47 2.63 -7.74
CA THR A 221 7.69 1.25 -7.32
C THR A 221 9.14 0.84 -7.49
N TYR A 222 9.75 0.35 -6.42
CA TYR A 222 11.06 -0.30 -6.47
C TYR A 222 10.87 -1.78 -6.75
N HIS A 223 11.46 -2.26 -7.85
CA HIS A 223 11.60 -3.66 -8.18
C HIS A 223 13.03 -4.11 -7.85
N ILE A 224 13.15 -4.99 -6.88
CA ILE A 224 14.42 -5.52 -6.36
C ILE A 224 14.54 -6.94 -6.88
N TYR A 225 15.55 -7.23 -7.70
CA TYR A 225 15.72 -8.54 -8.32
C TYR A 225 16.77 -9.35 -7.56
N HIS A 226 16.55 -10.66 -7.43
CA HIS A 226 17.46 -11.57 -6.74
C HIS A 226 18.89 -11.59 -7.31
N ASP A 227 19.16 -11.01 -8.48
CA ASP A 227 20.49 -10.94 -9.08
C ASP A 227 21.27 -9.69 -8.67
N GLY A 228 20.65 -8.78 -7.91
CA GLY A 228 21.23 -7.51 -7.46
C GLY A 228 20.76 -6.30 -8.26
N LYS A 229 20.01 -6.48 -9.35
CA LYS A 229 19.41 -5.37 -10.10
C LYS A 229 18.31 -4.70 -9.28
N ILE A 230 18.24 -3.37 -9.33
CA ILE A 230 17.16 -2.58 -8.72
C ILE A 230 16.63 -1.59 -9.76
N GLU A 231 15.34 -1.66 -10.04
CA GLU A 231 14.63 -0.71 -10.89
C GLU A 231 13.71 0.17 -10.07
N LYS A 232 13.74 1.48 -10.30
CA LYS A 232 12.79 2.44 -9.74
C LYS A 232 11.86 2.88 -10.85
N HIS A 233 10.66 2.32 -10.84
CA HIS A 233 9.60 2.62 -11.79
C HIS A 233 8.85 3.87 -11.35
N ILE A 234 8.82 4.88 -12.21
CA ILE A 234 8.20 6.17 -11.98
C ILE A 234 7.04 6.31 -12.98
N PRO A 235 5.78 6.33 -12.52
CA PRO A 235 4.64 6.46 -13.42
C PRO A 235 4.55 7.87 -14.01
N GLN A 236 4.04 8.03 -15.25
CA GLN A 236 3.76 9.37 -15.83
C GLN A 236 2.85 10.22 -14.94
N LYS A 237 1.92 9.58 -14.22
CA LYS A 237 0.98 10.23 -13.32
C LYS A 237 0.87 9.44 -12.02
N ILE A 238 1.20 10.12 -10.91
CA ILE A 238 0.97 9.57 -9.57
C ILE A 238 -0.54 9.67 -9.26
N LEU A 239 -1.10 8.58 -8.74
CA LEU A 239 -2.48 8.48 -8.32
C LEU A 239 -2.69 9.27 -7.03
N THR A 240 -3.83 9.96 -6.92
CA THR A 240 -4.16 10.74 -5.73
C THR A 240 -4.14 9.89 -4.46
N GLY A 241 -3.41 10.34 -3.44
CA GLY A 241 -3.19 9.61 -2.18
C GLY A 241 -1.90 8.79 -2.12
N TYR A 242 -1.09 8.81 -3.20
CA TYR A 242 0.20 8.11 -3.33
C TYR A 242 1.39 9.04 -3.60
N GLU A 243 1.21 10.36 -3.56
CA GLU A 243 2.23 11.38 -3.85
C GLU A 243 3.49 11.27 -2.97
N GLN A 244 3.34 10.72 -1.76
CA GLN A 244 4.41 10.52 -0.78
C GLN A 244 4.48 9.07 -0.33
N LYS A 245 4.31 8.12 -1.26
CA LYS A 245 4.32 6.70 -0.95
C LYS A 245 5.07 5.93 -2.01
N TYR A 246 5.97 5.05 -1.60
CA TYR A 246 6.70 4.16 -2.50
C TYR A 246 6.36 2.70 -2.20
N LYS A 247 6.13 1.92 -3.26
CA LYS A 247 5.95 0.47 -3.18
C LYS A 247 7.29 -0.24 -3.35
N TYR A 248 7.50 -1.32 -2.62
CA TYR A 248 8.67 -2.18 -2.79
C TYR A 248 8.23 -3.60 -3.13
N VAL A 249 8.83 -4.15 -4.18
CA VAL A 249 8.55 -5.48 -4.71
C VAL A 249 9.87 -6.21 -4.90
N TYR A 250 9.92 -7.47 -4.45
CA TYR A 250 11.08 -8.34 -4.65
C TYR A 250 10.74 -9.46 -5.64
N HIS A 251 11.65 -9.70 -6.58
CA HIS A 251 11.60 -10.80 -7.54
C HIS A 251 12.62 -11.86 -7.14
N ASP A 252 12.16 -13.00 -6.65
CA ASP A 252 13.05 -14.06 -6.16
C ASP A 252 13.78 -14.79 -7.31
N LYS A 253 14.65 -15.74 -6.95
CA LYS A 253 15.42 -16.57 -7.91
C LYS A 253 14.55 -17.40 -8.87
N ASN A 254 13.29 -17.64 -8.52
CA ASN A 254 12.33 -18.36 -9.34
C ASN A 254 11.39 -17.39 -10.09
N LYS A 255 11.69 -16.08 -10.06
CA LYS A 255 10.87 -14.99 -10.62
C LYS A 255 9.50 -14.85 -9.94
N LYS A 256 9.32 -15.38 -8.73
CA LYS A 256 8.14 -15.15 -7.91
C LYS A 256 8.19 -13.73 -7.38
N ILE A 257 7.03 -13.06 -7.42
CA ILE A 257 6.87 -11.67 -7.02
C ILE A 257 6.42 -11.61 -5.56
N HIS A 258 7.10 -10.78 -4.78
CA HIS A 258 6.87 -10.56 -3.35
C HIS A 258 6.61 -9.08 -3.09
N GLU A 259 5.35 -8.72 -2.80
CA GLU A 259 5.02 -7.34 -2.42
C GLU A 259 5.39 -7.10 -0.95
N LEU A 260 6.44 -6.32 -0.71
CA LEU A 260 6.99 -6.11 0.62
C LEU A 260 6.17 -5.08 1.42
N GLY A 261 5.55 -4.13 0.71
CA GLY A 261 4.70 -3.11 1.29
C GLY A 261 4.74 -1.78 0.55
N ILE A 262 3.98 -0.83 1.09
CA ILE A 262 3.95 0.56 0.67
C ILE A 262 4.38 1.39 1.87
N PHE A 263 5.38 2.26 1.66
CA PHE A 263 6.02 3.02 2.72
C PHE A 263 5.82 4.51 2.48
N THR A 264 5.62 5.24 3.57
CA THR A 264 5.48 6.70 3.53
C THR A 264 6.85 7.33 3.31
N VAL A 265 6.91 8.26 2.36
CA VAL A 265 8.09 9.04 2.03
C VAL A 265 7.96 10.42 2.63
N HIS A 266 8.89 10.77 3.50
CA HIS A 266 9.03 12.09 4.07
C HIS A 266 10.10 12.88 3.30
N VAL A 267 9.85 14.16 3.01
CA VAL A 267 10.79 15.05 2.35
C VAL A 267 11.30 16.11 3.33
N THR A 268 12.62 16.25 3.45
CA THR A 268 13.27 17.26 4.30
C THR A 268 14.48 17.88 3.63
N LYS A 269 15.11 18.88 4.26
CA LYS A 269 16.34 19.48 3.75
C LYS A 269 17.50 18.51 3.89
N ALA A 270 18.28 18.35 2.82
CA ALA A 270 19.51 17.59 2.90
C ALA A 270 20.48 18.27 3.87
N MET A 271 21.30 17.47 4.55
CA MET A 271 22.31 17.90 5.50
C MET A 271 23.69 17.60 4.94
N ALA A 272 24.62 18.54 5.10
CA ALA A 272 26.05 18.27 4.95
C ALA A 272 26.68 17.90 6.31
N ARG A 273 27.95 17.53 6.28
CA ARG A 273 28.73 17.19 7.48
C ARG A 273 28.60 18.29 8.53
N GLY A 274 28.33 17.89 9.78
CA GLY A 274 28.06 18.83 10.87
C GLY A 274 26.60 19.27 10.95
N ASN A 275 25.68 18.57 10.28
CA ASN A 275 24.24 18.88 10.24
C ASN A 275 23.94 20.26 9.67
N ILE A 276 24.71 20.68 8.66
CA ILE A 276 24.54 21.97 7.99
C ILE A 276 23.48 21.80 6.88
N PRO A 277 22.32 22.49 6.95
CA PRO A 277 21.27 22.37 5.93
C PRO A 277 21.77 22.78 4.54
N GLN A 278 21.30 22.08 3.52
CA GLN A 278 21.62 22.31 2.11
C GLN A 278 20.41 22.92 1.37
N ALA A 279 20.65 23.48 0.18
CA ALA A 279 19.58 24.10 -0.60
C ALA A 279 18.55 23.10 -1.15
N HIS A 280 18.98 21.87 -1.45
CA HIS A 280 18.14 20.80 -1.99
C HIS A 280 17.51 19.93 -0.90
N ASN A 281 16.50 19.17 -1.29
CA ASN A 281 15.78 18.27 -0.40
C ASN A 281 16.27 16.82 -0.55
N VAL A 282 15.97 15.99 0.44
CA VAL A 282 16.16 14.54 0.43
C VAL A 282 14.88 13.84 0.87
N GLU A 283 14.65 12.65 0.32
CA GLU A 283 13.58 11.74 0.66
C GLU A 283 14.04 10.74 1.72
N LEU A 284 13.16 10.43 2.66
CA LEU A 284 13.42 9.52 3.76
C LEU A 284 12.21 8.62 4.03
N ILE A 285 12.46 7.36 4.36
CA ILE A 285 11.45 6.39 4.83
C ILE A 285 11.73 6.07 6.29
N ASN A 286 10.66 6.00 7.09
CA ASN A 286 10.76 5.48 8.45
C ASN A 286 10.79 3.95 8.42
N VAL A 287 11.95 3.35 8.74
CA VAL A 287 12.15 1.90 8.71
C VAL A 287 11.21 1.15 9.68
N LYS A 288 10.66 1.82 10.70
CA LYS A 288 9.66 1.21 11.59
C LYS A 288 8.36 0.84 10.88
N GLU A 289 8.05 1.43 9.73
CA GLU A 289 6.93 0.95 8.90
C GLU A 289 7.13 -0.50 8.44
N PHE A 290 8.37 -1.01 8.46
CA PHE A 290 8.73 -2.41 8.20
C PHE A 290 8.88 -3.27 9.48
N GLU A 291 8.41 -2.81 10.65
CA GLU A 291 8.61 -3.54 11.92
C GLU A 291 7.98 -4.94 11.93
N LYS A 292 6.85 -5.12 11.24
CA LYS A 292 6.23 -6.44 11.08
C LYS A 292 7.03 -7.36 10.15
N GLY A 293 7.91 -6.79 9.33
CA GLY A 293 8.66 -7.48 8.29
C GLY A 293 7.77 -8.02 7.18
N TYR A 294 8.35 -8.94 6.41
CA TYR A 294 7.71 -9.69 5.35
C TYR A 294 7.98 -11.19 5.54
N ILE A 295 6.97 -12.01 5.25
CA ILE A 295 7.08 -13.46 5.11
C ILE A 295 6.14 -13.90 3.98
N SER A 296 6.65 -14.66 3.02
CA SER A 296 5.82 -15.26 1.98
C SER A 296 4.88 -16.31 2.56
N SER A 297 3.78 -16.61 1.86
CA SER A 297 2.79 -17.61 2.31
C SER A 297 3.36 -19.01 2.54
N ASP A 298 4.41 -19.38 1.79
CA ASP A 298 5.15 -20.64 1.93
C ASP A 298 6.36 -20.54 2.88
N GLY A 299 6.60 -19.37 3.48
CA GLY A 299 7.72 -19.09 4.38
C GLY A 299 9.10 -19.11 3.73
N SER A 300 9.19 -19.28 2.40
CA SER A 300 10.46 -19.40 1.67
C SER A 300 11.24 -18.09 1.54
N VAL A 301 10.54 -16.95 1.60
CA VAL A 301 11.12 -15.60 1.55
C VAL A 301 10.69 -14.83 2.79
N LYS A 302 11.65 -14.31 3.55
CA LYS A 302 11.38 -13.51 4.76
C LYS A 302 12.40 -12.41 4.98
N ALA A 303 11.96 -11.30 5.56
CA ALA A 303 12.83 -10.21 5.97
C ALA A 303 12.21 -9.45 7.14
N LYS A 304 12.97 -9.21 8.21
CA LYS A 304 12.50 -8.46 9.38
C LYS A 304 13.68 -7.96 10.21
N PHE A 305 13.51 -6.80 10.84
CA PHE A 305 14.35 -6.39 11.96
C PHE A 305 13.79 -6.97 13.26
N ALA A 306 14.57 -7.80 13.93
CA ALA A 306 14.17 -8.37 15.22
C ALA A 306 14.16 -7.32 16.34
N THR A 307 15.05 -6.33 16.26
CA THR A 307 15.16 -5.26 17.26
C THR A 307 15.41 -3.90 16.62
N PHE A 308 14.92 -2.86 17.28
CA PHE A 308 15.14 -1.46 16.94
C PHE A 308 15.76 -0.75 18.16
N ASN A 309 17.06 -0.44 18.08
CA ASN A 309 17.91 -0.05 19.23
C ASN A 309 18.43 1.40 19.15
N SER A 310 17.57 2.36 18.79
CA SER A 310 17.93 3.77 18.60
C SER A 310 17.13 4.71 19.51
N ASP A 311 17.71 5.09 20.64
CA ASP A 311 17.10 6.07 21.55
C ASP A 311 17.03 7.49 20.93
N SER A 312 17.88 7.76 19.94
CA SER A 312 17.94 9.02 19.19
C SER A 312 16.98 9.08 18.00
N HIS A 313 16.03 8.14 17.90
CA HIS A 313 14.99 8.11 16.87
C HIS A 313 15.55 8.14 15.43
N ARG A 314 16.71 7.52 15.20
CA ARG A 314 17.39 7.52 13.89
C ARG A 314 16.80 6.47 12.93
N TRP A 315 15.49 6.47 12.77
CA TRP A 315 14.75 5.45 12.01
C TRP A 315 14.67 5.74 10.50
N TYR A 316 15.36 6.78 10.02
CA TYR A 316 15.10 7.32 8.68
C TYR A 316 16.23 7.01 7.71
N ILE A 317 15.89 6.32 6.63
CA ILE A 317 16.79 5.85 5.57
C ILE A 317 16.37 6.46 4.23
N ASN A 318 17.32 6.70 3.34
CA ASN A 318 17.01 7.09 1.96
C ASN A 318 16.29 5.93 1.22
N PRO A 319 15.26 6.19 0.39
CA PRO A 319 14.52 5.16 -0.34
C PRO A 319 15.35 4.19 -1.19
N ASP A 320 16.37 4.68 -1.89
CA ASP A 320 17.26 3.87 -2.73
C ASP A 320 18.14 2.95 -1.86
N CYS A 321 18.71 3.53 -0.79
CA CYS A 321 19.45 2.79 0.22
C CYS A 321 18.58 1.71 0.88
N PHE A 322 17.30 1.99 1.12
CA PHE A 322 16.35 1.02 1.68
C PHE A 322 16.08 -0.13 0.72
N ALA A 323 15.94 0.13 -0.59
CA ALA A 323 15.82 -0.92 -1.59
C ALA A 323 17.03 -1.88 -1.54
N GLY A 324 18.24 -1.31 -1.47
CA GLY A 324 19.45 -2.12 -1.37
C GLY A 324 19.55 -2.93 -0.07
N LEU A 325 19.16 -2.33 1.06
CA LEU A 325 19.12 -3.05 2.34
C LEU A 325 18.09 -4.18 2.33
N LEU A 326 16.88 -3.94 1.81
CA LEU A 326 15.84 -4.96 1.68
C LEU A 326 16.30 -6.12 0.78
N GLY A 327 16.94 -5.83 -0.36
CA GLY A 327 17.51 -6.87 -1.24
C GLY A 327 18.50 -7.77 -0.51
N ALA A 328 19.43 -7.18 0.26
CA ALA A 328 20.39 -7.95 1.05
C ALA A 328 19.74 -8.79 2.15
N MET A 329 18.68 -8.27 2.80
CA MET A 329 17.92 -9.01 3.81
C MET A 329 17.18 -10.21 3.20
N LEU A 330 16.54 -10.02 2.04
CA LEU A 330 15.75 -11.04 1.37
C LEU A 330 16.61 -12.15 0.76
N GLU A 331 17.80 -11.82 0.25
CA GLU A 331 18.79 -12.81 -0.21
C GLU A 331 19.11 -13.86 0.86
N LEU A 332 19.16 -13.44 2.13
CA LEU A 332 19.53 -14.30 3.25
C LEU A 332 18.35 -14.74 4.11
N ASN A 333 17.13 -14.43 3.71
CA ASN A 333 15.95 -14.68 4.53
C ASN A 333 16.10 -14.14 5.96
N ALA A 334 16.59 -12.91 6.08
CA ALA A 334 17.02 -12.34 7.35
C ALA A 334 15.86 -11.70 8.12
N ASP A 335 15.31 -12.43 9.10
CA ASP A 335 14.29 -11.96 10.05
C ASP A 335 14.83 -11.63 11.45
N TYR A 336 16.16 -11.56 11.56
CA TYR A 336 16.90 -11.54 12.83
C TYR A 336 17.82 -10.33 13.02
N LEU A 337 17.81 -9.35 12.10
CA LEU A 337 18.76 -8.23 12.18
C LEU A 337 18.39 -7.24 13.28
N GLY A 338 19.40 -6.73 13.98
CA GLY A 338 19.24 -5.61 14.93
C GLY A 338 19.55 -4.27 14.27
N PHE A 339 18.62 -3.32 14.32
CA PHE A 339 18.75 -2.00 13.71
C PHE A 339 19.20 -0.95 14.74
N ASN A 340 20.33 -0.26 14.53
CA ASN A 340 20.81 0.77 15.46
C ASN A 340 20.56 2.21 14.97
N GLY A 341 20.32 2.40 13.68
CA GLY A 341 19.89 3.69 13.14
C GLY A 341 20.67 4.19 11.95
N PHE A 342 20.00 5.04 11.17
CA PHE A 342 20.53 5.82 10.08
C PHE A 342 20.48 7.29 10.49
N SER A 343 19.55 8.07 9.92
CA SER A 343 19.37 9.48 10.23
C SER A 343 18.11 9.73 11.06
N THR A 344 18.04 10.89 11.70
CA THR A 344 16.79 11.40 12.29
C THR A 344 15.78 11.77 11.22
N HIS A 345 14.54 12.08 11.62
CA HIS A 345 13.49 12.60 10.74
C HIS A 345 13.97 13.75 9.84
N ASP A 346 14.80 14.67 10.39
CA ASP A 346 15.32 15.83 9.66
C ASP A 346 16.64 15.56 8.91
N ALA A 347 16.92 14.31 8.52
CA ALA A 347 18.17 13.92 7.83
C ALA A 347 19.48 14.18 8.62
N LYS A 348 19.42 14.51 9.92
CA LYS A 348 20.59 14.79 10.76
C LYS A 348 21.24 13.50 11.27
N SER A 349 22.55 13.58 11.51
CA SER A 349 23.29 12.57 12.24
C SER A 349 23.36 12.93 13.73
N VAL A 350 23.26 11.91 14.60
CA VAL A 350 23.40 12.04 16.06
C VAL A 350 24.58 11.16 16.48
N GLN A 351 25.55 11.75 17.19
CA GLN A 351 26.82 11.15 17.65
C GLN A 351 27.81 10.72 16.55
N SER A 352 27.30 10.32 15.38
CA SER A 352 28.08 10.13 14.16
C SER A 352 28.17 11.42 13.34
N LYS A 353 29.10 11.45 12.39
CA LYS A 353 29.21 12.51 11.37
C LYS A 353 28.78 12.02 9.98
N SER A 354 28.51 10.73 9.80
CA SER A 354 28.23 10.11 8.50
C SER A 354 26.77 9.74 8.27
N HIS A 355 25.95 9.57 9.31
CA HIS A 355 24.54 9.18 9.14
C HIS A 355 23.61 10.35 8.77
N ILE A 356 24.07 11.24 7.91
CA ILE A 356 23.24 12.29 7.35
C ILE A 356 22.43 11.72 6.18
N ASN A 357 21.27 12.29 5.89
CA ASN A 357 20.48 12.00 4.68
C ASN A 357 20.02 10.54 4.52
N GLY A 358 20.13 9.72 5.57
CA GLY A 358 19.75 8.31 5.52
C GLY A 358 20.61 7.46 4.57
N VAL A 359 21.81 7.91 4.19
CA VAL A 359 22.69 7.20 3.23
C VAL A 359 23.77 6.32 3.87
N ALA A 360 23.81 6.30 5.20
CA ALA A 360 24.66 5.44 6.01
C ALA A 360 23.96 5.15 7.34
N GLY A 361 24.23 3.98 7.90
CA GLY A 361 23.60 3.53 9.13
C GLY A 361 24.36 2.41 9.81
N ASP A 362 23.91 2.09 11.02
CA ASP A 362 24.50 1.04 11.84
C ASP A 362 23.51 -0.12 12.01
N LEU A 363 24.01 -1.34 11.79
CA LEU A 363 23.32 -2.59 12.07
C LEU A 363 24.14 -3.37 13.11
N ARG A 364 23.46 -4.10 14.00
CA ARG A 364 24.14 -5.05 14.89
C ARG A 364 24.86 -6.12 14.05
N TYR A 365 26.01 -6.57 14.52
CA TYR A 365 26.59 -7.80 13.99
C TYR A 365 25.65 -8.97 14.25
N ILE A 366 25.67 -9.95 13.37
CA ILE A 366 24.78 -11.10 13.43
C ILE A 366 25.26 -12.07 14.53
N SER A 367 24.38 -12.41 15.46
CA SER A 367 24.61 -13.49 16.42
C SER A 367 24.15 -14.84 15.91
N GLU A 368 24.74 -15.90 16.45
CA GLU A 368 24.29 -17.27 16.26
C GLU A 368 22.85 -17.48 16.77
N ASN A 369 22.42 -16.70 17.78
CA ASN A 369 21.06 -16.73 18.33
C ASN A 369 20.01 -16.13 17.39
N GLN A 370 20.41 -15.31 16.40
CA GLN A 370 19.52 -14.73 15.39
C GLN A 370 18.29 -14.02 16.01
N ASN A 371 18.54 -13.16 16.99
CA ASN A 371 17.50 -12.41 17.72
C ASN A 371 17.72 -10.88 17.67
N GLY A 372 18.69 -10.40 16.89
CA GLY A 372 19.04 -8.99 16.78
C GLY A 372 19.68 -8.40 18.04
N GLU A 373 20.28 -9.23 18.90
CA GLU A 373 20.93 -8.76 20.12
C GLU A 373 22.19 -7.93 19.86
N ARG A 374 22.71 -7.30 20.92
CA ARG A 374 24.02 -6.63 20.86
C ARG A 374 25.11 -7.69 20.75
N THR A 375 25.78 -7.71 19.61
CA THR A 375 26.91 -8.61 19.33
C THR A 375 28.16 -7.82 19.02
N GLU A 376 29.26 -8.17 19.67
CA GLU A 376 30.61 -7.68 19.42
C GLU A 376 31.41 -8.68 18.58
N LEU A 377 32.38 -8.19 17.81
CA LEU A 377 33.25 -9.03 16.95
C LEU A 377 34.04 -10.10 17.73
N THR A 378 34.21 -9.92 19.04
CA THR A 378 34.93 -10.82 19.93
C THR A 378 34.01 -11.79 20.69
N ASP A 379 32.70 -11.64 20.58
CA ASP A 379 31.76 -12.50 21.27
C ASP A 379 31.83 -13.93 20.72
N SER A 380 31.73 -14.93 21.60
CA SER A 380 31.76 -16.33 21.20
C SER A 380 30.57 -16.74 20.32
N PHE A 381 29.48 -15.99 20.40
CA PHE A 381 28.24 -16.20 19.64
C PHE A 381 28.12 -15.26 18.42
N PHE A 382 29.20 -14.56 18.03
CA PHE A 382 29.24 -13.82 16.78
C PHE A 382 29.27 -14.79 15.58
N ASP A 383 28.24 -14.74 14.74
CA ASP A 383 28.14 -15.61 13.56
C ASP A 383 28.94 -15.01 12.38
N PHE A 384 30.25 -15.25 12.41
CA PHE A 384 31.17 -14.77 11.37
C PHE A 384 30.75 -15.19 9.97
N LYS A 385 30.30 -16.43 9.79
CA LYS A 385 29.96 -16.96 8.46
C LYS A 385 28.75 -16.24 7.89
N LYS A 386 27.69 -16.11 8.68
CA LYS A 386 26.48 -15.40 8.25
C LYS A 386 26.70 -13.90 8.09
N GLN A 387 27.58 -13.31 8.89
CA GLN A 387 28.01 -11.92 8.70
C GLN A 387 28.74 -11.72 7.36
N GLU A 388 29.64 -12.63 6.99
CA GLU A 388 30.34 -12.59 5.70
C GLU A 388 29.37 -12.74 4.51
N GLU A 389 28.38 -13.62 4.63
CA GLU A 389 27.30 -13.78 3.65
C GLU A 389 26.48 -12.47 3.55
N PHE A 390 26.13 -11.85 4.66
CA PHE A 390 25.36 -10.60 4.68
C PHE A 390 26.15 -9.43 4.10
N ASN A 391 27.44 -9.31 4.40
CA ASN A 391 28.30 -8.30 3.79
C ASN A 391 28.41 -8.48 2.27
N THR A 392 28.46 -9.73 1.80
CA THR A 392 28.47 -10.05 0.36
C THR A 392 27.13 -9.67 -0.29
N ALA A 393 26.00 -9.95 0.37
CA ALA A 393 24.68 -9.55 -0.08
C ALA A 393 24.51 -8.02 -0.10
N LEU A 394 24.98 -7.32 0.93
CA LEU A 394 25.01 -5.85 0.95
C LEU A 394 25.78 -5.29 -0.25
N TYR A 395 26.95 -5.87 -0.57
CA TYR A 395 27.72 -5.49 -1.76
C TYR A 395 26.98 -5.75 -3.06
N LYS A 396 26.34 -6.91 -3.20
CA LYS A 396 25.50 -7.27 -4.34
C LYS A 396 24.43 -6.21 -4.60
N PHE A 397 23.76 -5.74 -3.54
CA PHE A 397 22.67 -4.77 -3.59
C PHE A 397 23.10 -3.31 -3.36
N GLY A 398 24.35 -2.96 -3.69
CA GLY A 398 24.77 -1.56 -3.87
C GLY A 398 25.54 -0.94 -2.72
N TRP A 399 25.57 -1.55 -1.54
CA TRP A 399 26.37 -1.06 -0.42
C TRP A 399 27.86 -1.34 -0.63
N ALA A 400 28.75 -0.55 -0.02
CA ALA A 400 30.19 -0.74 -0.13
C ALA A 400 30.79 -0.64 -1.55
N ARG A 401 30.05 -0.10 -2.53
CA ARG A 401 30.44 -0.08 -3.95
C ARG A 401 31.30 1.13 -4.31
N THR A 402 31.01 2.29 -3.72
CA THR A 402 31.79 3.52 -3.96
C THR A 402 32.98 3.66 -3.00
N SER A 403 32.95 2.96 -1.87
CA SER A 403 34.01 2.81 -0.86
C SER A 403 33.61 1.67 0.09
N LEU A 404 34.54 1.13 0.89
CA LEU A 404 34.26 0.05 1.83
C LEU A 404 33.43 0.51 3.06
N MET A 405 32.58 -0.39 3.57
CA MET A 405 31.86 -0.25 4.85
C MET A 405 32.81 -0.23 6.04
N TYR A 406 32.34 0.15 7.23
CA TYR A 406 33.24 0.24 8.40
C TYR A 406 33.02 -0.90 9.38
N SER A 407 34.15 -1.51 9.76
CA SER A 407 34.26 -2.52 10.81
C SER A 407 35.60 -2.32 11.55
N GLU A 408 35.96 -3.24 12.43
CA GLU A 408 37.25 -3.25 13.13
C GLU A 408 38.04 -4.53 12.83
N TYR A 409 39.35 -4.49 13.08
CA TYR A 409 40.16 -5.70 13.11
C TYR A 409 39.83 -6.45 14.39
N PHE A 410 39.74 -7.77 14.31
CA PHE A 410 39.47 -8.64 15.46
C PHE A 410 40.21 -9.96 15.32
N THR A 411 40.19 -10.76 16.38
CA THR A 411 40.78 -12.11 16.39
C THR A 411 39.67 -13.12 16.20
N TYR A 412 39.75 -13.94 15.16
CA TYR A 412 38.79 -15.01 14.89
C TYR A 412 39.52 -16.35 14.79
N LYS A 413 39.11 -17.36 15.57
CA LYS A 413 39.74 -18.70 15.59
C LYS A 413 41.27 -18.67 15.68
N LYS A 414 41.82 -17.84 16.58
CA LYS A 414 43.26 -17.61 16.79
C LYS A 414 43.98 -16.88 15.63
N HIS A 415 43.26 -16.42 14.61
CA HIS A 415 43.80 -15.55 13.56
C HIS A 415 43.57 -14.09 13.92
N ALA A 416 44.64 -13.41 14.33
CA ALA A 416 44.63 -11.96 14.57
C ALA A 416 44.41 -11.17 13.26
N ASN A 417 43.98 -9.92 13.39
CA ASN A 417 43.79 -8.99 12.27
C ASN A 417 42.80 -9.48 11.21
N THR A 418 41.80 -10.26 11.63
CA THR A 418 40.67 -10.63 10.77
C THR A 418 39.83 -9.38 10.49
N LEU A 419 39.34 -9.25 9.26
CA LEU A 419 38.48 -8.16 8.82
C LEU A 419 37.37 -8.73 7.94
N LEU A 420 36.16 -8.20 8.08
CA LEU A 420 35.01 -8.67 7.32
C LEU A 420 35.09 -8.22 5.85
N LYS A 421 34.56 -9.04 4.93
CA LYS A 421 34.43 -8.68 3.51
C LYS A 421 33.73 -7.35 3.30
N HIS A 422 34.16 -6.63 2.28
CA HIS A 422 33.63 -5.33 1.88
C HIS A 422 33.70 -4.26 2.98
N THR A 423 34.57 -4.46 3.99
CA THR A 423 34.81 -3.49 5.05
C THR A 423 36.26 -3.01 5.07
N ARG A 424 36.48 -1.86 5.69
CA ARG A 424 37.79 -1.37 6.11
C ARG A 424 37.82 -1.20 7.62
N HIS A 425 39.01 -1.36 8.20
CA HIS A 425 39.24 -1.04 9.59
C HIS A 425 39.03 0.46 9.84
N MET A 426 38.08 0.78 10.71
CA MET A 426 37.85 2.14 11.18
C MET A 426 37.80 2.13 12.70
N ARG A 427 38.88 2.59 13.31
CA ARG A 427 38.95 2.82 14.75
C ARG A 427 39.76 4.07 14.99
N LYS A 428 39.32 4.84 15.98
CA LYS A 428 40.12 5.87 16.61
C LYS A 428 39.94 5.71 18.11
N ASP A 429 41.03 5.64 18.85
CA ASP A 429 40.94 5.49 20.30
C ASP A 429 40.57 6.82 20.99
N PRO A 430 40.03 6.76 22.23
CA PRO A 430 39.63 7.93 23.02
C PRO A 430 40.73 8.99 23.17
N PRO A 431 40.40 10.26 23.50
CA PRO A 431 39.11 10.74 24.03
C PRO A 431 38.04 11.12 22.99
N ASN A 432 38.42 11.35 21.73
CA ASN A 432 37.49 11.68 20.62
C ASN A 432 37.51 10.58 19.55
N GLY A 433 37.46 9.35 20.04
CA GLY A 433 37.56 8.13 19.25
C GLY A 433 36.24 7.69 18.62
N TYR A 434 36.31 6.71 17.76
CA TYR A 434 35.16 5.98 17.24
C TYR A 434 35.51 4.50 17.16
N ARG A 435 34.50 3.66 17.42
CA ARG A 435 34.62 2.21 17.46
C ARG A 435 33.46 1.59 16.68
N HIS A 436 33.73 0.50 15.98
CA HIS A 436 32.81 -0.33 15.20
C HIS A 436 32.92 -1.82 15.58
N HIS A 437 33.38 -2.14 16.80
CA HIS A 437 33.46 -3.53 17.29
C HIS A 437 32.10 -4.14 17.64
N HIS A 438 31.05 -3.33 17.84
CA HIS A 438 29.71 -3.76 18.28
C HIS A 438 28.57 -3.49 17.27
N HIS A 439 28.93 -3.10 16.04
CA HIS A 439 28.02 -2.86 14.93
C HIS A 439 28.79 -2.80 13.60
N LEU A 440 28.12 -3.19 12.52
CA LEU A 440 28.54 -2.90 11.15
C LEU A 440 28.03 -1.52 10.75
N HIS A 441 28.92 -0.65 10.27
CA HIS A 441 28.52 0.62 9.66
C HIS A 441 28.37 0.45 8.15
N ILE A 442 27.13 0.40 7.68
CA ILE A 442 26.84 0.33 6.25
C ILE A 442 26.84 1.73 5.66
N CYS A 443 27.55 1.90 4.55
CA CYS A 443 27.72 3.19 3.88
C CYS A 443 28.16 2.97 2.42
N SER A 444 28.38 4.07 1.71
CA SER A 444 28.95 4.06 0.35
C SER A 444 28.07 3.29 -0.64
N PHE A 445 26.76 3.54 -0.56
CA PHE A 445 25.79 3.06 -1.51
C PHE A 445 26.08 3.62 -2.91
N ASP A 446 26.06 2.78 -3.93
CA ASP A 446 26.16 3.21 -5.33
C ASP A 446 24.78 3.49 -5.90
N PHE A 447 24.42 4.78 -5.94
CA PHE A 447 23.15 5.23 -6.49
C PHE A 447 23.03 4.97 -8.00
N ASN A 448 24.13 4.72 -8.72
CA ASN A 448 24.07 4.34 -10.13
C ASN A 448 23.56 2.91 -10.34
N LEU A 449 23.48 2.09 -9.28
CA LEU A 449 22.85 0.78 -9.33
C LEU A 449 21.32 0.88 -9.53
N ILE A 450 20.71 2.01 -9.17
CA ILE A 450 19.28 2.24 -9.33
C ILE A 450 19.00 2.64 -10.77
N ILE A 451 18.31 1.76 -11.49
CA ILE A 451 17.86 2.01 -12.86
C ILE A 451 16.50 2.70 -12.79
N ASN A 452 16.44 3.98 -13.14
CA ASN A 452 15.17 4.69 -13.23
C ASN A 452 14.45 4.30 -14.52
N VAL A 453 13.20 3.82 -14.40
CA VAL A 453 12.34 3.43 -15.51
C VAL A 453 11.13 4.36 -15.50
N GLN A 454 10.87 5.03 -16.61
CA GLN A 454 9.69 5.87 -16.78
C GLN A 454 8.58 5.05 -17.43
N ASP A 455 7.51 4.79 -16.68
CA ASP A 455 6.34 4.00 -17.13
C ASP A 455 5.24 4.87 -17.72
#